data_AF-A0A1G0FX15-F1
#
_entry.id   AF-A0A1G0FX15-F1
#
_cell.length_a   1.000
_cell.length_b   1.000
_cell.length_c   1.000
_cell.angle_alpha   90.00
_cell.angle_beta   90.00
_cell.angle_gamma   90.00
#
_symmetry.space_group_name_H-M   'P 1'
#
loop_
_entity.id
_entity.type
_entity.pdbx_description
1 polymer ?
#
loop_
_entity_poly.entity_id
_entity_poly.type
_entity_poly.pdbx_seq_one_letter_code
_entity_poly.pdbx_strand_id
1 'polypeptide(L)' 'MALMIGKFLEIKTHLSLRRICDILWGVHEAHIEDALMGNRIILQTNLTGYNISKFAEVLKPH' A
#
# COMPACT_ATOMS: atom_id res chain seq x y z
N MET A 1 -3.16 -18.20 -11.17
CA MET A 1 -3.24 -17.88 -9.72
C MET A 1 -3.44 -16.38 -9.43
N ALA A 2 -2.90 -15.46 -10.23
CA ALA A 2 -3.09 -14.01 -10.05
C ALA A 2 -4.58 -13.54 -10.03
N LEU A 3 -5.45 -14.21 -10.79
CA LEU A 3 -6.91 -13.94 -10.80
C LEU A 3 -7.58 -14.15 -9.44
N MET A 4 -7.11 -15.12 -8.64
CA MET A 4 -7.76 -15.48 -7.37
C MET A 4 -7.48 -14.42 -6.29
N ILE A 5 -6.25 -13.91 -6.25
CA ILE A 5 -5.82 -12.86 -5.31
C ILE A 5 -6.53 -11.54 -5.63
N GLY A 6 -6.64 -11.19 -6.90
CA GLY A 6 -7.37 -9.98 -7.31
C GLY A 6 -8.84 -10.02 -6.86
N LYS A 7 -9.53 -11.14 -7.13
CA LYS A 7 -10.92 -11.34 -6.70
C LYS A 7 -11.10 -11.33 -5.18
N PHE A 8 -10.17 -11.94 -4.45
CA PHE A 8 -10.17 -11.91 -2.98
C PHE A 8 -10.10 -10.49 -2.43
N LEU A 9 -9.20 -9.67 -2.97
CA LEU A 9 -9.02 -8.27 -2.58
C LEU A 9 -10.28 -7.45 -2.88
N GLU A 10 -10.92 -7.66 -4.04
CA GLU A 10 -12.18 -6.99 -4.38
C GLU A 10 -13.30 -7.31 -3.39
N ILE A 11 -13.44 -8.59 -3.01
CA ILE A 11 -14.48 -9.03 -2.07
C ILE A 11 -14.25 -8.47 -0.67
N LYS A 12 -13.00 -8.49 -0.18
CA LYS A 12 -12.68 -8.06 1.19
C LYS A 12 -12.73 -6.55 1.36
N THR A 13 -12.33 -5.80 0.34
CA THR A 13 -12.24 -4.34 0.43
C THR A 13 -13.44 -3.60 -0.16
N HIS A 14 -14.29 -4.31 -0.92
CA HIS A 14 -15.34 -3.73 -1.76
C HIS A 14 -14.83 -2.68 -2.78
N LEU A 15 -13.54 -2.72 -3.12
CA LEU A 15 -12.92 -1.87 -4.12
C LEU A 15 -12.64 -2.69 -5.38
N SER A 16 -12.82 -2.09 -6.55
CA SER A 16 -12.37 -2.71 -7.80
C SER A 16 -10.85 -2.88 -7.80
N LEU A 17 -10.33 -3.93 -8.45
CA LEU A 17 -8.89 -4.18 -8.55
C LEU A 17 -8.11 -2.97 -9.09
N ARG A 18 -8.67 -2.26 -10.08
CA ARG A 18 -8.08 -1.04 -10.66
C ARG A 18 -7.86 0.04 -9.59
N ARG A 19 -8.87 0.30 -8.76
CA ARG A 19 -8.80 1.28 -7.68
C ARG A 19 -7.81 0.89 -6.58
N ILE A 20 -7.66 -0.42 -6.33
CA ILE A 20 -6.63 -0.94 -5.42
C ILE A 20 -5.24 -0.67 -5.99
N CYS A 21 -5.03 -0.91 -7.29
CA CYS A 21 -3.78 -0.57 -7.98
C CYS A 21 -3.50 0.94 -7.98
N ASP A 22 -4.52 1.78 -8.19
CA ASP A 22 -4.37 3.24 -8.14
C ASP A 22 -3.96 3.73 -6.74
N ILE A 23 -4.55 3.15 -5.67
CA ILE A 23 -4.17 3.45 -4.29
C ILE A 23 -2.72 3.01 -4.04
N LEU A 24 -2.35 1.80 -4.45
CA LEU A 24 -0.98 1.28 -4.31
C LEU A 24 0.04 2.13 -5.08
N TRP A 25 -0.28 2.54 -6.32
CA TRP A 25 0.58 3.37 -7.14
C TRP A 25 0.70 4.80 -6.62
N GLY A 26 -0.37 5.28 -5.97
CA GLY A 26 -0.39 6.58 -5.30
C GLY A 26 0.48 6.62 -4.03
N VAL A 27 0.70 5.47 -3.38
CA VAL A 27 1.65 5.36 -2.26
C VAL A 27 3.06 5.26 -2.83
N HIS A 28 3.82 6.34 -2.67
CA HIS A 28 5.23 6.35 -3.01
C HIS A 28 6.06 6.26 -1.73
N GLU A 29 6.98 5.30 -1.68
CA GLU A 29 7.92 5.13 -0.59
C GLU A 29 9.33 5.45 -1.11
N ALA A 30 9.93 6.52 -0.56
CA ALA A 30 11.31 6.87 -0.81
C ALA A 30 12.14 6.48 0.41
N HIS A 31 13.11 5.59 0.19
CA HIS A 31 14.09 5.23 1.20
C HIS A 31 15.33 6.11 0.98
N ILE A 32 15.58 7.00 1.93
CA ILE A 32 16.81 7.78 1.96
C ILE A 32 17.71 7.14 3.01
N GLU A 33 18.82 6.59 2.56
CA GLU A 33 19.81 6.00 3.44
C GLU A 33 21.01 6.95 3.52
N ASP A 34 21.28 7.45 4.72
CA ASP A 34 22.47 8.25 4.97
C ASP A 34 23.68 7.32 5.08
N ALA A 35 24.54 7.33 4.04
CA ALA A 35 25.72 6.48 3.95
C ALA A 35 26.77 6.75 5.04
N LEU A 36 26.71 7.91 5.73
CA LEU A 36 27.67 8.28 6.78
C LEU A 36 27.16 7.92 8.18
N MET A 37 25.85 8.06 8.43
CA MET A 37 25.24 7.80 9.74
C MET A 37 24.52 6.45 9.87
N GLY A 38 24.34 5.73 8.77
CA GLY A 38 23.58 4.47 8.74
C GLY A 38 22.10 4.65 9.06
N ASN A 39 21.62 5.90 9.04
CA ASN A 39 20.26 6.22 9.44
C ASN A 39 19.35 6.15 8.21
N ARG A 40 18.27 5.37 8.30
CA ARG A 40 17.33 5.14 7.21
C ARG A 40 16.07 5.98 7.44
N ILE A 41 15.90 7.01 6.63
CA ILE A 41 14.69 7.84 6.65
C ILE A 41 13.75 7.32 5.56
N ILE A 42 12.57 6.89 5.99
CA ILE A 42 11.53 6.42 5.08
C ILE A 42 10.51 7.54 4.91
N LEU A 43 10.41 8.08 3.71
CA LEU A 43 9.41 9.08 3.34
C LEU A 43 8.30 8.40 2.55
N GLN A 44 7.10 8.38 3.13
CA GLN A 44 5.91 7.80 2.49
C GLN A 44 4.93 8.91 2.14
N THR A 45 4.55 9.01 0.86
CA THR A 45 3.57 9.98 0.37
C THR A 45 2.22 9.30 0.16
N ASN A 46 1.13 10.06 0.34
CA ASN A 46 -0.27 9.62 0.11
C ASN A 46 -0.76 8.49 1.05
N LEU A 47 -0.26 8.47 2.28
CA LEU A 47 -0.72 7.54 3.31
C LEU A 47 -2.18 7.79 3.74
N THR A 48 -2.71 8.99 3.54
CA THR A 48 -4.09 9.32 3.91
C THR A 48 -5.10 8.52 3.09
N GLY A 49 -4.93 8.44 1.77
CA GLY A 49 -5.81 7.66 0.89
C GLY A 49 -5.70 6.15 1.15
N TYR A 50 -4.50 5.67 1.47
CA TYR A 50 -4.27 4.29 1.88
C TYR A 50 -4.92 3.98 3.23
N ASN A 51 -4.66 4.76 4.28
CA ASN A 51 -5.15 4.52 5.64
C ASN A 51 -6.67 4.63 5.79
N ILE A 52 -7.33 5.45 4.97
CA ILE A 52 -8.80 5.55 4.94
C ILE A 52 -9.42 4.39 4.16
N SER A 53 -8.67 3.73 3.29
CA SER A 53 -9.17 2.61 2.51
C SER A 53 -9.28 1.33 3.35
N LYS A 54 -10.34 0.55 3.11
CA LYS A 54 -10.48 -0.82 3.68
C LYS A 54 -9.35 -1.77 3.27
N PHE A 55 -8.51 -1.39 2.31
CA PHE A 55 -7.35 -2.15 1.90
C PHE A 55 -6.23 -2.14 2.94
N ALA A 56 -6.06 -1.04 3.69
CA ALA A 56 -5.09 -0.99 4.79
C ALA A 56 -5.43 -1.99 5.92
N GLU A 57 -6.70 -2.29 6.15
CA GLU A 57 -7.15 -3.28 7.14
C GLU A 57 -6.80 -4.71 6.73
N VAL A 58 -6.74 -5.00 5.43
CA VAL A 58 -6.39 -6.32 4.89
C VAL A 58 -4.88 -6.58 4.96
N LEU A 59 -4.06 -5.53 4.88
CA LEU A 59 -2.60 -5.63 4.86
C LEU A 59 -1.94 -5.44 6.24
N LYS A 60 -2.68 -4.99 7.26
CA LYS A 60 -2.13 -4.92 8.62
C LYS A 60 -1.85 -6.34 9.12
N PRO A 61 -0.62 -6.65 9.54
CA PRO A 61 -0.32 -7.94 10.15
C PRO A 61 -1.11 -8.07 11.46
N HIS A 62 -1.77 -9.21 11.64
CA HIS A 62 -2.42 -9.60 12.90
C HIS A 62 -1.40 -9.92 13.99
#